data_AF-A0A352CA44-F1
#
_entry.id   AF-A0A352CA44-F1
#
_cell.length_a   1.000
_cell.length_b   1.000
_cell.length_c   1.000
_cell.angle_alpha   90.00
_cell.angle_beta   90.00
_cell.angle_gamma   90.00
#
_symmetry.space_group_name_H-M   'P 1'
#
loop_
_entity.id
_entity.type
_entity.pdbx_description
1 polymer ?
#
loop_
_entity_poly.entity_id
_entity_poly.type
_entity_poly.pdbx_seq_one_letter_code
_entity_poly.pdbx_strand_id
1 'polypeptide(L)' 'IPFNPWPGAIYECSSWERIEAFAAILNRAGYASPIRTPRGRDILAACGQLRSESVKERASARRAREAAEAPTIEE' A
#
# COMPACT_ATOMS: atom_id res chain seq x y z
N ILE A 1 -2.87 1.91 -14.00
CA ILE A 1 -1.93 2.67 -13.14
C ILE A 1 -0.59 1.97 -13.24
N PRO A 2 0.49 2.64 -13.68
CA PRO A 2 1.83 2.05 -13.62
C PRO A 2 2.17 1.68 -12.18
N PHE A 3 2.66 0.46 -11.96
CA PHE A 3 2.97 -0.03 -10.62
C PHE A 3 4.06 0.83 -9.95
N ASN A 4 3.87 1.14 -8.66
CA ASN A 4 4.83 1.87 -7.84
C ASN A 4 5.54 0.87 -6.92
N PRO A 5 6.79 0.47 -7.22
CA PRO A 5 7.49 -0.52 -6.40
C PRO A 5 7.80 0.03 -5.00
N TRP A 6 7.87 -0.87 -4.04
CA TRP A 6 8.36 -0.60 -2.68
C TRP A 6 9.35 -1.69 -2.26
N PRO A 7 10.17 -1.48 -1.23
CA PRO A 7 11.14 -2.47 -0.78
C PRO A 7 10.48 -3.81 -0.44
N GLY A 8 10.97 -4.90 -1.05
CA GLY A 8 10.43 -6.25 -0.87
C GLY A 8 9.19 -6.58 -1.72
N ALA A 9 8.76 -5.70 -2.63
CA ALA A 9 7.74 -6.05 -3.62
C ALA A 9 8.23 -7.18 -4.54
N ILE A 10 7.40 -8.21 -4.74
CA ILE A 10 7.69 -9.34 -5.64
C ILE A 10 7.35 -9.04 -7.10
N TYR A 11 6.68 -7.92 -7.36
CA TYR A 11 6.23 -7.50 -8.69
C TYR A 11 7.00 -6.29 -9.17
N GLU A 12 7.03 -6.14 -10.49
CA GLU A 12 7.66 -5.01 -11.18
C GLU A 12 6.65 -4.21 -12.00
N CYS A 13 7.02 -2.98 -12.31
CA CYS A 13 6.22 -2.17 -13.22
C CYS A 13 6.38 -2.68 -14.64
N SER A 14 5.26 -2.90 -15.33
CA SER A 14 5.26 -3.16 -16.76
C SER A 14 5.97 -2.05 -17.52
N SER A 15 6.59 -2.40 -18.65
CA SER A 15 7.20 -1.42 -19.56
C SER A 15 6.15 -0.44 -20.09
N TRP A 16 6.61 0.74 -20.51
CA TRP A 16 5.72 1.79 -20.99
C TRP A 16 4.94 1.33 -22.24
N GLU A 17 5.62 0.66 -23.17
CA GLU A 17 5.02 0.13 -24.40
C GLU A 17 3.90 -0.87 -24.10
N ARG A 18 4.09 -1.71 -23.07
CA ARG A 18 3.10 -2.71 -22.67
C ARG A 18 1.88 -2.06 -22.01
N ILE A 19 2.09 -0.99 -21.23
CA ILE A 19 1.02 -0.20 -20.62
C ILE A 19 0.20 0.51 -21.69
N GLU A 20 0.85 1.15 -22.67
CA GLU A 20 0.18 1.82 -23.78
C GLU A 20 -0.60 0.85 -24.65
N ALA A 21 -0.01 -0.30 -25.00
CA ALA A 21 -0.68 -1.33 -25.79
C ALA A 21 -1.95 -1.84 -25.07
N PHE A 22 -1.87 -2.08 -23.77
CA PHE A 22 -3.01 -2.49 -22.96
C PHE A 22 -4.11 -1.42 -22.90
N ALA A 23 -3.74 -0.15 -22.66
CA ALA A 23 -4.68 0.96 -22.68
C ALA A 23 -5.35 1.12 -24.05
N ALA A 24 -4.60 0.95 -25.15
CA ALA A 24 -5.13 1.05 -26.51
C ALA A 24 -6.16 -0.06 -26.81
N ILE A 25 -5.96 -1.28 -26.31
CA ILE A 25 -6.93 -2.37 -26.43
C ILE A 25 -8.27 -1.98 -25.78
N LEU A 26 -8.23 -1.47 -24.55
CA LEU A 26 -9.44 -1.08 -23.82
C LEU A 26 -10.15 0.11 -24.47
N ASN A 27 -9.39 1.13 -24.92
CA ASN A 27 -9.96 2.28 -25.60
C ASN A 27 -10.63 1.88 -26.93
N ARG A 28 -10.04 0.95 -27.72
CA ARG A 28 -10.68 0.42 -28.94
C ARG A 28 -11.98 -0.34 -28.65
N ALA A 29 -12.09 -0.95 -27.48
CA ALA A 29 -13.32 -1.61 -27.03
C ALA A 29 -14.37 -0.62 -26.46
N GLY A 30 -14.12 0.69 -26.50
CA GLY A 30 -15.03 1.73 -26.02
C GLY A 30 -14.91 2.05 -24.53
N TYR A 31 -13.93 1.49 -23.81
CA TYR A 31 -13.70 1.78 -22.40
C TYR A 31 -12.66 2.89 -22.23
N ALA A 32 -13.08 4.05 -21.72
CA ALA A 32 -12.17 5.15 -21.41
C ALA A 32 -11.09 4.71 -20.40
N SER A 33 -9.85 4.60 -20.86
CA SER A 33 -8.75 3.99 -20.09
C SER A 33 -7.52 4.90 -20.03
N PRO A 34 -7.59 6.04 -19.32
CA PRO A 34 -6.45 6.93 -19.16
C PRO A 34 -5.36 6.32 -18.26
N ILE A 35 -4.11 6.45 -18.67
CA ILE A 35 -2.94 6.05 -17.87
C ILE A 35 -2.67 7.15 -16.85
N ARG A 36 -2.67 6.79 -15.55
CA ARG A 36 -2.37 7.75 -14.47
C ARG A 36 -0.87 7.92 -14.30
N THR A 37 -0.37 9.14 -14.41
CA THR A 37 1.03 9.49 -14.11
C THR A 37 1.31 9.30 -12.62
N PRO A 38 2.32 8.50 -12.23
CA PRO A 38 2.74 8.38 -10.83
C PRO A 38 3.14 9.74 -10.25
N ARG A 39 2.71 10.00 -9.01
CA ARG A 39 3.07 11.21 -8.24
C ARG A 39 3.62 10.79 -6.89
N GLY A 40 4.67 11.44 -6.41
CA GLY A 40 5.28 11.16 -5.10
C GLY A 40 6.05 9.84 -5.02
N ARG A 41 6.49 9.27 -6.15
CA ARG A 41 7.25 8.01 -6.18
C ARG A 41 8.64 8.15 -5.56
N ASP A 42 9.24 9.32 -5.76
CA ASP A 42 10.52 9.78 -5.20
C ASP A 42 10.52 9.84 -3.66
N ILE A 43 9.36 10.01 -3.04
CA ILE A 43 9.19 10.11 -1.59
C ILE A 43 8.35 8.96 -0.98
N LEU A 44 8.22 7.83 -1.68
CA LEU A 44 7.41 6.67 -1.26
C LEU A 44 5.96 7.02 -0.89
N ALA A 45 5.38 8.02 -1.55
CA ALA A 45 4.03 8.50 -1.32
C ALA A 45 3.07 8.23 -2.49
N ALA A 46 3.53 7.54 -3.53
CA ALA A 46 2.65 7.14 -4.62
C ALA A 46 1.63 6.09 -4.12
N CYS A 47 0.56 5.90 -4.90
CA CYS A 47 -0.47 4.93 -4.56
C CYS A 47 0.15 3.54 -4.30
N GLY A 48 -0.12 2.98 -3.12
CA GLY A 48 0.40 1.68 -2.67
C GLY A 48 1.70 1.72 -1.85
N GLN A 49 2.41 2.85 -1.79
CA GLN A 49 3.70 2.95 -1.09
C GLN A 49 3.57 3.42 0.38
N LEU A 50 2.41 3.93 0.78
CA LEU A 50 2.20 4.47 2.12
C LEU A 50 2.18 3.35 3.18
N ARG A 51 3.30 3.21 3.89
CA ARG A 51 3.44 2.37 5.08
C ARG A 51 4.14 3.17 6.18
N SER A 52 3.57 3.15 7.38
CA SER A 52 4.24 3.72 8.56
C SER A 52 5.33 2.76 9.04
N GLU A 53 6.52 3.30 9.36
CA GLU A 53 7.56 2.56 10.08
C GLU A 53 7.15 2.23 11.52
N SER A 54 6.13 2.92 12.06
CA SER A 54 5.64 2.69 13.40
C SER A 54 4.97 1.31 13.49
N VAL A 55 5.55 0.46 14.33
CA VAL A 55 4.94 -0.83 14.68
C VAL A 55 3.83 -0.55 15.69
N LYS A 56 2.57 -0.61 15.24
CA LYS A 56 1.42 -0.51 16.15
C LYS A 56 1.30 -1.80 16.96
N GLU A 57 1.38 -1.68 18.28
CA GLU A 57 1.01 -2.75 19.18
C GLU A 57 -0.47 -3.15 18.92
N ARG A 58 -0.73 -4.45 18.87
CA ARG A 58 -2.11 -4.96 18.77
C ARG A 58 -2.87 -4.58 20.03
N ALA A 59 -4.11 -4.11 19.88
CA ALA A 59 -4.95 -3.73 21.01
C ALA A 59 -5.13 -4.87 22.04
N SER A 60 -5.11 -6.13 21.59
CA SER A 60 -5.16 -7.30 22.48
C SER A 60 -3.91 -7.43 23.35
N ALA A 61 -2.72 -7.23 22.80
CA ALA A 61 -1.46 -7.27 23.55
C ALA A 61 -1.41 -6.15 24.60
N ARG A 62 -1.83 -4.94 24.20
CA ARG A 62 -1.95 -3.81 25.12
C ARG A 62 -2.92 -4.10 26.27
N ARG A 63 -4.13 -4.59 25.97
CA ARG A 63 -5.14 -4.94 26.99
C ARG A 63 -4.67 -6.05 27.92
N ALA A 64 -3.95 -7.05 27.40
CA ALA A 64 -3.41 -8.14 28.21
C ALA A 64 -2.35 -7.61 29.20
N ARG A 65 -1.48 -6.70 28.76
CA ARG A 65 -0.54 -6.02 29.66
C ARG A 65 -1.26 -5.17 30.71
N GLU A 66 -2.22 -4.35 30.30
CA GLU A 66 -3.01 -3.51 31.21
C GLU A 66 -3.75 -4.35 32.27
N ALA A 67 -4.30 -5.51 31.89
CA ALA A 67 -4.95 -6.43 32.82
C ALA A 67 -3.96 -7.13 33.78
N ALA A 68 -2.75 -7.43 33.31
CA ALA A 68 -1.69 -8.01 34.14
C ALA A 68 -1.07 -7.00 35.12
N GLU A 69 -1.09 -5.71 34.76
CA GLU A 69 -0.59 -4.60 35.59
C GLU A 69 -1.66 -4.01 36.52
N ALA A 70 -2.92 -4.47 36.42
CA ALA A 70 -3.98 -4.02 37.30
C ALA A 70 -3.66 -4.43 38.76
N PRO A 71 -3.66 -3.49 39.72
CA PRO A 71 -3.36 -3.81 41.11
C PRO A 71 -4.42 -4.77 41.66
N THR A 72 -3.98 -5.93 42.15
CA THR A 72 -4.83 -6.81 42.95
C THR A 72 -5.20 -6.06 44.23
N ILE A 73 -6.45 -5.63 44.32
CA ILE A 73 -6.99 -5.16 45.58
C ILE A 73 -7.24 -6.41 46.43
N GLU A 74 -6.32 -6.68 47.36
CA GLU A 74 -6.51 -7.68 48.41
C GLU A 74 -7.47 -7.12 49.47
N GLU A 75 -8.48 -7.92 49.84
CA GLU A 75 -9.50 -7.61 50.86
C GLU A 75 -9.12 -8.21 52.22
#